data_AF-A0A4R8EH79-F1
#
_entry.id   AF-A0A4R8EH79-F1
#
_cell.length_a   1.000
_cell.length_b   1.000
_cell.length_c   1.000
_cell.angle_alpha   90.00
_cell.angle_beta   90.00
_cell.angle_gamma   90.00
#
_symmetry.space_group_name_H-M   'P 1'
#
loop_
_entity.id
_entity.type
_entity.pdbx_description
1 polymer ?
#
loop_
_entity_poly.entity_id
_entity_poly.type
_entity_poly.pdbx_seq_one_letter_code
_entity_poly.pdbx_strand_id
1 'polypeptide(L)'
;MTEVEQYFKNYKDAGFHFPNSLLTNYALSLVSKPFVILSGISGTGKTKIAQLFRVPKINTDILPDAVRDANPLSIKVTSEFGRFNFPQQILSDLLTEEELQDWETKAEEYKQRGNIGNFTNTYILNVEDQFGTFKLGFYGQRAVSPLLRVRFFKSNRDKTSPDYDATEHLTKFYKVGDVLELEKTGDKRYIVKSVNNDLVKKKLTEFEISSIENHCFISVRSDWTDNNELLGYFNLIEKKYHVPSFLEFVLTARNNPEYPFFVILDEMNLSKVEHYFSDILSCSESRIQTAEGITQESIVLHNGTDRLETDSENFEFISNKIEIPFNLFITGTVNIDESTYSFSPKVLDRANVIEFNDVDLLAYGGKEIEDTSSFSLQKFPDFTQVTVPAKFYYELLSDEIKSFLVDLNAILKNHNLHFGYRVANEIALYLHNTKKFIGEDSTILMQAIDYQLIQKVFPKLNGDYATLEEPLREVILFLSGDSEISNVEAQKTNFPNTIKKLKNIYSKLSKTGYASFIE
;
A
#
# COMPACT_ATOMS: atom_id res chain seq x y z
N MET A 1 14.68 -18.80 -11.68
CA MET A 1 13.36 -18.67 -11.04
C MET A 1 12.74 -17.39 -11.57
N THR A 2 11.54 -17.44 -12.14
CA THR A 2 10.82 -16.24 -12.60
C THR A 2 10.30 -15.44 -11.41
N GLU A 3 9.91 -14.17 -11.61
CA GLU A 3 9.29 -13.35 -10.55
C GLU A 3 8.05 -14.03 -9.95
N VAL A 4 7.23 -14.63 -10.82
CA VAL A 4 6.02 -15.37 -10.43
C VAL A 4 6.34 -16.61 -9.61
N GLU A 5 7.33 -17.40 -10.02
CA GLU A 5 7.76 -18.57 -9.24
C GLU A 5 8.28 -18.14 -7.87
N GLN A 6 9.06 -17.06 -7.80
CA GLN A 6 9.55 -16.52 -6.53
C GLN A 6 8.40 -16.05 -5.64
N TYR A 7 7.38 -15.38 -6.21
CA TYR A 7 6.20 -14.94 -5.47
C TYR A 7 5.48 -16.11 -4.79
N PHE A 8 5.14 -17.17 -5.53
CA PHE A 8 4.47 -18.33 -4.94
C PHE A 8 5.37 -19.10 -3.98
N LYS A 9 6.66 -19.24 -4.32
CA LYS A 9 7.62 -19.95 -3.47
C LYS A 9 7.85 -19.25 -2.13
N ASN A 10 7.83 -17.92 -2.07
CA ASN A 10 8.01 -17.17 -0.83
C ASN A 10 7.03 -17.60 0.29
N TYR A 11 5.77 -17.89 -0.05
CA TYR A 11 4.80 -18.39 0.93
C TYR A 11 5.14 -19.80 1.39
N LYS A 12 5.50 -20.69 0.45
CA LYS A 12 5.88 -22.08 0.75
C LYS A 12 7.14 -22.15 1.62
N ASP A 13 8.16 -21.37 1.28
CA ASP A 13 9.42 -21.27 2.05
C ASP A 13 9.18 -20.72 3.47
N ALA A 14 8.15 -19.88 3.65
CA ALA A 14 7.69 -19.40 4.96
C ALA A 14 6.79 -20.40 5.72
N GLY A 15 6.52 -21.58 5.15
CA GLY A 15 5.70 -22.63 5.75
C GLY A 15 4.19 -22.47 5.55
N PHE A 16 3.75 -21.63 4.60
CA PHE A 16 2.34 -21.41 4.29
C PHE A 16 1.98 -21.96 2.91
N HIS A 17 0.92 -22.76 2.87
CA HIS A 17 0.43 -23.39 1.65
C HIS A 17 -0.92 -22.76 1.27
N PHE A 18 -0.89 -21.88 0.27
CA PHE A 18 -2.08 -21.29 -0.33
C PHE A 18 -2.21 -21.72 -1.79
N PRO A 19 -3.43 -21.90 -2.33
CA PRO A 19 -3.64 -22.09 -3.75
C PRO A 19 -3.07 -20.91 -4.56
N ASN A 20 -2.42 -21.18 -5.69
CA ASN A 20 -1.88 -20.12 -6.55
C ASN A 20 -3.00 -19.23 -7.08
N SER A 21 -4.21 -19.77 -7.29
CA SER A 21 -5.39 -18.99 -7.68
C SER A 21 -5.79 -17.94 -6.65
N LEU A 22 -5.68 -18.26 -5.36
CA LEU A 22 -5.96 -17.33 -4.27
C LEU A 22 -4.91 -16.21 -4.22
N LEU A 23 -3.63 -16.58 -4.29
CA LEU A 23 -2.52 -15.63 -4.30
C LEU A 23 -2.51 -14.76 -5.56
N THR A 24 -2.95 -15.32 -6.69
CA THR A 24 -3.16 -14.62 -7.97
C THR A 24 -4.31 -13.63 -7.86
N ASN A 25 -5.45 -14.07 -7.35
CA ASN A 25 -6.62 -13.21 -7.14
C ASN A 25 -6.28 -12.05 -6.19
N TYR A 26 -5.56 -12.31 -5.09
CA TYR A 26 -5.10 -11.28 -4.17
C TYR A 26 -4.22 -10.21 -4.85
N ALA A 27 -3.22 -10.63 -5.63
CA ALA A 27 -2.35 -9.71 -6.37
C ALA A 27 -3.14 -8.89 -7.42
N LEU A 28 -4.04 -9.53 -8.18
CA LEU A 28 -4.90 -8.86 -9.16
C LEU A 28 -5.87 -7.88 -8.50
N SER A 29 -6.42 -8.23 -7.34
CA SER A 29 -7.33 -7.37 -6.59
C SER A 29 -6.61 -6.11 -6.09
N LEU A 30 -5.39 -6.24 -5.56
CA LEU A 30 -4.60 -5.08 -5.11
C LEU A 30 -4.22 -4.12 -6.25
N VAL A 31 -3.78 -4.65 -7.41
CA VAL A 31 -3.39 -3.81 -8.55
C VAL A 31 -4.59 -3.17 -9.27
N SER A 32 -5.78 -3.78 -9.15
CA SER A 32 -7.01 -3.22 -9.73
C SER A 32 -7.70 -2.23 -8.78
N LYS A 33 -7.56 -2.44 -7.47
CA LYS A 33 -8.04 -1.54 -6.41
C LYS A 33 -7.11 -1.66 -5.20
N PRO A 34 -6.44 -0.58 -4.76
CA PRO A 34 -5.43 -0.63 -3.69
C PRO A 34 -6.03 -0.75 -2.28
N PHE A 35 -7.20 -1.36 -2.15
CA PHE A 35 -7.83 -1.70 -0.89
C PHE A 35 -8.53 -3.07 -1.00
N VAL A 36 -8.02 -4.04 -0.24
CA VAL A 36 -8.54 -5.41 -0.17
C VAL A 36 -8.94 -5.73 1.26
N ILE A 37 -10.04 -6.46 1.43
CA ILE A 37 -10.49 -7.01 2.71
C ILE A 37 -10.38 -8.53 2.63
N LEU A 38 -9.66 -9.13 3.57
CA LEU A 38 -9.54 -10.57 3.74
C LEU A 38 -10.46 -11.00 4.88
N SER A 39 -11.53 -11.72 4.57
CA SER A 39 -12.54 -12.17 5.53
C SER A 39 -12.48 -13.68 5.70
N GLY A 40 -12.72 -14.22 6.90
CA GLY A 40 -12.79 -15.67 7.09
C GLY A 40 -12.72 -16.09 8.54
N ILE A 41 -12.78 -17.39 8.79
CA ILE A 41 -12.67 -17.97 10.13
C ILE A 41 -11.29 -17.67 10.74
N SER A 42 -11.21 -17.56 12.07
CA SER A 42 -9.93 -17.39 12.76
C SER A 42 -8.93 -18.52 12.44
N GLY A 43 -7.65 -18.19 12.31
CA GLY A 43 -6.58 -19.17 12.07
C GLY A 43 -6.41 -19.65 10.61
N THR A 44 -7.15 -19.10 9.65
CA THR A 44 -7.06 -19.46 8.21
C THR A 44 -5.87 -18.84 7.46
N GLY A 45 -5.02 -18.07 8.13
CA GLY A 45 -3.80 -17.49 7.53
C GLY A 45 -3.99 -16.15 6.80
N LYS A 46 -5.16 -15.49 6.92
CA LYS A 46 -5.49 -14.20 6.28
C LYS A 46 -4.40 -13.14 6.46
N THR A 47 -4.03 -12.87 7.72
CA THR A 47 -2.98 -11.90 8.07
C THR A 47 -1.62 -12.30 7.50
N LYS A 48 -1.34 -13.60 7.36
CA LYS A 48 -0.08 -14.10 6.81
C LYS A 48 0.04 -13.87 5.31
N ILE A 49 -1.07 -13.89 4.57
CA ILE A 49 -1.04 -13.52 3.14
C ILE A 49 -0.56 -12.07 2.99
N ALA A 50 -1.16 -11.15 3.74
CA ALA A 50 -0.75 -9.75 3.68
C ALA A 50 0.67 -9.52 4.21
N GLN A 51 1.06 -10.18 5.31
CA GLN A 51 2.39 -10.04 5.92
C GLN A 51 3.53 -10.60 5.05
N LEU A 52 3.27 -11.65 4.27
CA LEU A 52 4.26 -12.30 3.40
C LEU A 52 4.24 -11.78 1.96
N PHE A 53 3.27 -10.94 1.61
CA PHE A 53 3.20 -10.34 0.29
C PHE A 53 4.47 -9.52 0.03
N ARG A 54 5.26 -9.92 -0.96
CA ARG A 54 6.46 -9.18 -1.38
C ARG A 54 6.44 -9.09 -2.88
N VAL A 55 6.62 -7.88 -3.39
CA VAL A 55 6.93 -7.67 -4.80
C VAL A 55 8.30 -8.31 -5.05
N PRO A 56 8.40 -9.32 -5.92
CA PRO A 56 9.67 -9.94 -6.26
C PRO A 56 10.64 -8.86 -6.71
N LYS A 57 11.84 -8.86 -6.13
CA LYS A 57 12.89 -7.94 -6.60
C LYS A 57 13.16 -8.28 -8.05
N ILE A 58 13.10 -7.28 -8.93
CA ILE A 58 13.82 -7.34 -10.20
C ILE A 58 15.24 -7.74 -9.80
N ASN A 59 15.81 -8.76 -10.43
CA ASN A 59 17.26 -8.92 -10.43
C ASN A 59 17.83 -7.65 -11.08
N THR A 60 17.94 -6.57 -10.32
CA THR A 60 18.95 -5.55 -10.57
C THR A 60 20.22 -6.34 -10.50
N ASP A 61 20.88 -6.52 -11.66
CA ASP A 61 22.19 -7.14 -11.76
C ASP A 61 22.98 -6.75 -10.53
N ILE A 62 23.27 -7.72 -9.65
CA ILE A 62 24.07 -7.50 -8.45
C ILE A 62 25.33 -6.81 -8.97
N LEU A 63 25.51 -5.53 -8.61
CA LEU A 63 26.68 -4.78 -9.03
C LEU A 63 27.91 -5.63 -8.64
N PRO A 64 28.87 -5.88 -9.56
CA PRO A 64 30.06 -6.65 -9.25
C PRO A 64 30.71 -6.09 -7.98
N ASP A 65 31.26 -6.94 -7.11
CA ASP A 65 31.79 -6.53 -5.80
C ASP A 65 32.75 -5.33 -5.87
N ALA A 66 33.49 -5.17 -6.97
CA ALA A 66 34.38 -4.03 -7.23
C ALA A 66 33.69 -2.65 -7.36
N VAL A 67 32.37 -2.58 -7.52
CA VAL A 67 31.58 -1.34 -7.61
C VAL A 67 30.97 -0.96 -6.25
N ARG A 68 31.02 -1.85 -5.24
CA ARG A 68 30.49 -1.61 -3.88
C ARG A 68 31.33 -0.62 -3.05
N ASP A 69 32.60 -0.41 -3.39
CA ASP A 69 33.57 0.27 -2.52
C ASP A 69 33.51 1.81 -2.51
N ALA A 70 32.68 2.44 -3.35
CA ALA A 70 32.44 3.89 -3.29
C ALA A 70 30.93 4.16 -3.30
N ASN A 71 30.35 4.54 -2.15
CA ASN A 71 28.98 5.03 -2.11
C ASN A 71 28.99 6.51 -2.50
N PRO A 72 28.54 6.88 -3.72
CA PRO A 72 28.52 8.27 -4.13
C PRO A 72 27.63 9.06 -3.16
N LEU A 73 28.15 10.18 -2.67
CA LEU A 73 27.37 11.10 -1.84
C LEU A 73 26.20 11.61 -2.68
N SER A 74 24.96 11.28 -2.30
CA SER A 74 23.79 11.66 -3.10
C SER A 74 22.62 12.13 -2.25
N ILE A 75 21.84 13.07 -2.78
CA ILE A 75 20.63 13.58 -2.12
C ILE A 75 19.43 13.34 -3.02
N LYS A 76 18.36 12.77 -2.46
CA LYS A 76 17.07 12.63 -3.13
C LYS A 76 16.16 13.80 -2.77
N VAL A 77 15.56 14.42 -3.78
CA VAL A 77 14.59 15.51 -3.58
C VAL A 77 13.24 14.90 -3.16
N THR A 78 12.71 15.33 -2.01
CA THR A 78 11.48 14.80 -1.42
C THR A 78 10.32 15.80 -1.52
N SER A 79 9.07 15.32 -1.45
CA SER A 79 7.89 16.19 -1.41
C SER A 79 7.73 16.92 -0.08
N GLU A 80 8.16 16.28 1.01
CA GLU A 80 8.22 16.89 2.33
C GLU A 80 9.67 16.90 2.80
N PHE A 81 10.20 18.11 3.00
CA PHE A 81 11.54 18.30 3.51
C PHE A 81 11.52 18.12 5.03
N GLY A 82 12.25 17.12 5.50
CA GLY A 82 12.44 16.85 6.92
C GLY A 82 13.89 16.50 7.20
N ARG A 83 14.11 15.24 7.55
CA ARG A 83 15.42 14.68 7.81
C ARG A 83 15.60 13.39 7.03
N PHE A 84 16.84 13.09 6.68
CA PHE A 84 17.22 11.78 6.14
C PHE A 84 18.56 11.36 6.72
N ASN A 85 18.96 10.11 6.49
CA ASN A 85 20.21 9.59 7.01
C ASN A 85 21.18 9.34 5.87
N PHE A 86 22.42 9.76 6.07
CA PHE A 86 23.53 9.27 5.27
C PHE A 86 24.08 7.96 5.86
N PRO A 87 24.58 7.04 5.02
CA PRO A 87 25.34 5.89 5.52
C PRO A 87 26.52 6.36 6.37
N GLN A 88 26.85 5.67 7.46
CA GLN A 88 28.04 6.03 8.24
C GLN A 88 29.33 5.94 7.43
N GLN A 89 29.38 5.08 6.42
CA GLN A 89 30.56 4.85 5.58
C GLN A 89 31.02 6.13 4.86
N ILE A 90 30.13 7.11 4.65
CA ILE A 90 30.47 8.38 4.00
C ILE A 90 30.90 9.48 4.99
N LEU A 91 31.04 9.17 6.29
CA LEU A 91 31.53 10.11 7.30
C LEU A 91 32.92 10.66 6.94
N SER A 92 33.83 9.81 6.44
CA SER A 92 35.16 10.22 6.01
C SER A 92 35.15 11.16 4.80
N ASP A 93 34.10 11.09 3.97
CA ASP A 93 33.93 12.01 2.85
C ASP A 93 33.41 13.36 3.32
N LEU A 94 32.68 13.40 4.44
CA LEU A 94 32.02 14.61 4.95
C LEU A 94 32.85 15.40 5.96
N LEU A 95 33.63 14.72 6.80
CA LEU A 95 34.40 15.29 7.90
C LEU A 95 35.90 15.30 7.60
N THR A 96 36.63 16.23 8.23
CA THR A 96 38.10 16.16 8.30
C THR A 96 38.53 15.07 9.28
N GLU A 97 39.80 14.61 9.23
CA GLU A 97 40.30 13.59 10.15
C GLU A 97 40.16 14.01 11.64
N GLU A 98 40.40 15.28 11.95
CA GLU A 98 40.24 15.83 13.31
C GLU A 98 38.77 15.82 13.75
N GLU A 99 37.84 16.22 12.87
CA GLU A 99 36.40 16.20 13.17
C GLU A 99 35.85 14.78 13.28
N LEU A 100 36.39 13.83 12.52
CA LEU A 100 36.01 12.43 12.61
C LEU A 100 36.42 11.84 13.97
N GLN A 101 37.63 12.15 14.45
CA GLN A 101 38.07 11.74 15.80
C GLN A 101 37.21 12.38 16.90
N ASP A 102 36.88 13.67 16.79
CA ASP A 102 35.97 14.35 17.71
C ASP A 102 34.57 13.72 17.71
N TRP A 103 34.07 13.37 16.53
CA TRP A 103 32.79 12.69 16.35
C TRP A 103 32.74 11.34 17.06
N GLU A 104 33.73 10.48 16.82
CA GLU A 104 33.84 9.16 17.45
C GLU A 104 33.97 9.26 18.97
N THR A 105 34.77 10.21 19.46
CA THR A 105 34.94 10.47 20.89
C THR A 105 33.62 10.89 21.54
N LYS A 106 32.91 11.85 20.93
CA LYS A 106 31.59 12.30 21.42
C LYS A 106 30.55 11.21 21.37
N ALA A 107 30.56 10.35 20.35
CA ALA A 107 29.66 9.21 20.28
C ALA A 107 29.88 8.27 21.48
N GLU A 108 31.12 7.91 21.79
CA GLU A 108 31.39 6.99 22.91
C GLU A 108 31.06 7.63 24.28
N GLU A 109 31.32 8.92 24.47
CA GLU A 109 30.93 9.66 25.67
C GLU A 109 29.41 9.71 25.87
N TYR A 110 28.65 10.00 24.81
CA TYR A 110 27.19 10.08 24.87
C TYR A 110 26.55 8.71 25.09
N LYS A 111 27.14 7.65 24.52
CA LYS A 111 26.73 6.26 24.72
C LYS A 111 26.83 5.86 26.18
N GLN A 112 27.91 6.24 26.87
CA GLN A 112 28.07 5.99 28.32
C GLN A 112 27.04 6.73 29.17
N ARG A 113 26.53 7.88 28.70
CA ARG A 113 25.52 8.69 29.40
C ARG A 113 24.09 8.23 29.15
N GLY A 114 23.85 7.24 28.28
CA GLY A 114 22.52 6.75 27.92
C GLY A 114 21.64 7.78 27.21
N ASN A 115 22.22 8.82 26.61
CA ASN A 115 21.47 9.88 25.95
C ASN A 115 21.26 9.55 24.45
N ILE A 116 20.01 9.70 23.99
CA ILE A 116 19.57 9.36 22.62
C ILE A 116 19.58 10.60 21.70
N GLY A 117 19.84 11.79 22.27
CA GLY A 117 19.86 13.07 21.56
C GLY A 117 21.04 13.26 20.59
N ASN A 118 21.15 14.48 20.07
CA ASN A 118 22.27 14.87 19.20
C ASN A 118 23.56 14.90 20.02
N PHE A 119 24.59 14.18 19.57
CA PHE A 119 25.89 14.11 20.24
C PHE A 119 26.94 15.01 19.59
N THR A 120 26.66 15.57 18.40
CA THR A 120 27.50 16.60 17.77
C THR A 120 26.74 17.88 17.52
N ASN A 121 27.49 18.96 17.27
CA ASN A 121 26.96 20.18 16.67
C ASN A 121 26.59 19.93 15.19
N THR A 122 25.79 20.82 14.62
CA THR A 122 25.43 20.77 13.20
C THR A 122 26.58 21.28 12.34
N TYR A 123 27.06 20.43 11.44
CA TYR A 123 27.98 20.77 10.36
C TYR A 123 27.18 21.23 9.14
N ILE A 124 27.74 22.12 8.32
CA ILE A 124 27.05 22.70 7.16
C ILE A 124 27.71 22.22 5.88
N LEU A 125 26.94 21.64 4.98
CA LEU A 125 27.34 21.34 3.61
C LEU A 125 26.91 22.50 2.71
N ASN A 126 27.87 23.14 2.04
CA ASN A 126 27.61 24.12 1.01
C ASN A 126 27.62 23.41 -0.33
N VAL A 127 26.48 23.37 -1.01
CA VAL A 127 26.32 22.68 -2.28
C VAL A 127 26.06 23.72 -3.37
N GLU A 128 26.86 23.69 -4.43
CA GLU A 128 26.74 24.56 -5.59
C GLU A 128 26.25 23.78 -6.81
N ASP A 129 25.35 24.38 -7.58
CA ASP A 129 24.88 23.87 -8.86
C ASP A 129 24.83 24.99 -9.90
N GLN A 130 24.32 24.69 -11.09
CA GLN A 130 24.18 25.68 -12.17
C GLN A 130 23.18 26.82 -11.87
N PHE A 131 22.36 26.70 -10.83
CA PHE A 131 21.31 27.65 -10.43
C PHE A 131 21.71 28.50 -9.21
N GLY A 132 22.73 28.10 -8.46
CA GLY A 132 23.25 28.85 -7.32
C GLY A 132 23.82 27.93 -6.24
N THR A 133 23.71 28.38 -4.98
CA THR A 133 24.21 27.64 -3.82
C THR A 133 23.09 27.42 -2.81
N PHE A 134 23.01 26.21 -2.27
CA PHE A 134 22.12 25.87 -1.16
C PHE A 134 22.90 25.17 -0.04
N LYS A 135 22.31 25.12 1.15
CA LYS A 135 22.99 24.61 2.35
C LYS A 135 22.18 23.54 3.04
N LEU A 136 22.88 22.49 3.48
CA LEU A 136 22.31 21.40 4.27
C LEU A 136 23.02 21.33 5.62
N GLY A 137 22.30 20.97 6.66
CA GLY A 137 22.89 20.69 7.97
C GLY A 137 23.01 19.19 8.18
N PHE A 138 24.09 18.72 8.79
CA PHE A 138 24.18 17.33 9.27
C PHE A 138 24.78 17.24 10.67
N TYR A 139 24.38 16.22 11.42
CA TYR A 139 24.78 16.02 12.82
C TYR A 139 24.63 14.56 13.23
N GLY A 140 25.28 14.21 14.34
CA GLY A 140 25.28 12.88 14.92
C GLY A 140 24.15 12.73 15.93
N GLN A 141 23.38 11.66 15.83
CA GLN A 141 22.31 11.34 16.77
C GLN A 141 22.34 9.87 17.20
N ARG A 142 21.75 9.52 18.35
CA ARG A 142 21.64 8.12 18.85
C ARG A 142 22.99 7.44 19.03
N ALA A 143 23.83 7.96 19.93
CA ALA A 143 25.19 7.47 20.17
C ALA A 143 25.38 5.94 20.39
N VAL A 144 24.34 5.22 20.85
CA VAL A 144 24.36 3.75 20.98
C VAL A 144 24.40 3.03 19.63
N SER A 145 23.77 3.63 18.61
CA SER A 145 23.80 3.21 17.20
C SER A 145 23.86 4.48 16.34
N PRO A 146 25.05 5.10 16.23
CA PRO A 146 25.17 6.47 15.72
C PRO A 146 24.50 6.64 14.37
N LEU A 147 23.70 7.69 14.21
CA LEU A 147 23.11 8.07 12.94
C LEU A 147 23.76 9.36 12.46
N LEU A 148 24.17 9.37 11.20
CA LEU A 148 24.55 10.58 10.50
C LEU A 148 23.30 11.18 9.87
N ARG A 149 22.71 12.15 10.54
CA ARG A 149 21.41 12.72 10.17
C ARG A 149 21.59 14.04 9.45
N VAL A 150 20.92 14.17 8.32
CA VAL A 150 20.92 15.37 7.47
C VAL A 150 19.56 16.05 7.58
N ARG A 151 19.56 17.38 7.57
CA ARG A 151 18.36 18.23 7.60
C ARG A 151 18.45 19.25 6.47
N PHE A 152 17.31 19.46 5.80
CA PHE A 152 17.23 20.38 4.67
C PHE A 152 17.19 21.86 5.05
N PHE A 153 16.81 22.19 6.29
CA PHE A 153 16.71 23.57 6.77
C PHE A 153 16.93 23.64 8.28
N LYS A 154 17.29 24.80 8.81
CA LYS A 154 17.58 24.97 10.24
C LYS A 154 16.34 24.75 11.11
N SER A 155 16.48 23.91 12.14
CA SER A 155 15.42 23.72 13.13
C SER A 155 15.29 24.93 14.05
N ASN A 156 14.06 25.30 14.40
CA ASN A 156 13.75 26.32 15.40
C ASN A 156 14.39 26.02 16.78
N ARG A 157 14.70 24.75 17.06
CA ARG A 157 15.32 24.28 18.31
C ARG A 157 16.84 24.46 18.31
N ASP A 158 17.45 24.55 17.13
CA ASP A 158 18.89 24.66 16.95
C ASP A 158 19.29 26.14 16.82
N LYS A 159 19.28 26.88 17.94
CA LYS A 159 19.57 28.32 17.92
C LYS A 159 21.04 28.63 17.61
N THR A 160 21.94 27.69 17.92
CA THR A 160 23.39 27.89 17.93
C THR A 160 24.05 27.58 16.60
N SER A 161 23.46 26.72 15.77
CA SER A 161 24.08 26.36 14.49
C SER A 161 23.96 27.47 13.45
N PRO A 162 24.89 27.53 12.47
CA PRO A 162 24.78 28.45 11.36
C PRO A 162 23.47 28.27 10.60
N ASP A 163 23.04 29.30 9.88
CA ASP A 163 21.81 29.23 9.09
C ASP A 163 22.00 28.41 7.81
N TYR A 164 21.02 27.55 7.50
CA TYR A 164 20.99 26.71 6.32
C TYR A 164 19.54 26.44 5.90
N ASP A 165 19.31 26.48 4.59
CA ASP A 165 18.06 26.09 3.96
C ASP A 165 18.35 25.66 2.52
N ALA A 166 17.85 24.49 2.14
CA ALA A 166 17.86 23.95 0.79
C ALA A 166 16.46 23.81 0.19
N THR A 167 15.40 24.00 0.99
CA THR A 167 14.03 23.68 0.60
C THR A 167 13.53 24.55 -0.55
N GLU A 168 13.72 25.87 -0.47
CA GLU A 168 13.31 26.80 -1.53
C GLU A 168 14.05 26.51 -2.84
N HIS A 169 15.37 26.29 -2.76
CA HIS A 169 16.20 26.00 -3.92
C HIS A 169 15.80 24.68 -4.59
N LEU A 170 15.69 23.60 -3.80
CA LEU A 170 15.34 22.28 -4.31
C LEU A 170 13.93 22.24 -4.91
N THR A 171 12.95 22.88 -4.25
CA THR A 171 11.57 22.95 -4.75
C THR A 171 11.48 23.71 -6.08
N LYS A 172 12.31 24.75 -6.25
CA LYS A 172 12.26 25.62 -7.42
C LYS A 172 12.93 25.01 -8.65
N PHE A 173 14.02 24.28 -8.48
CA PHE A 173 14.89 23.87 -9.58
C PHE A 173 14.89 22.36 -9.88
N TYR A 174 14.35 21.53 -8.99
CA TYR A 174 14.35 20.08 -9.13
C TYR A 174 12.95 19.48 -8.95
N LYS A 175 12.74 18.27 -9.48
CA LYS A 175 11.50 17.52 -9.32
C LYS A 175 11.60 16.57 -8.12
N VAL A 176 10.47 16.31 -7.47
CA VAL A 176 10.39 15.25 -6.45
C VAL A 176 10.82 13.93 -7.08
N GLY A 177 11.75 13.23 -6.41
CA GLY A 177 12.37 12.00 -6.89
C GLY A 177 13.68 12.18 -7.67
N ASP A 178 14.08 13.42 -7.98
CA ASP A 178 15.41 13.66 -8.56
C ASP A 178 16.51 13.26 -7.57
N VAL A 179 17.55 12.59 -8.06
CA VAL A 179 18.72 12.16 -7.28
C VAL A 179 19.93 12.97 -7.72
N LEU A 180 20.48 13.78 -6.81
CA LEU A 180 21.62 14.64 -7.02
C LEU A 180 22.89 13.94 -6.56
N GLU A 181 23.83 13.67 -7.47
CA GLU A 181 25.17 13.20 -7.13
C GLU A 181 26.04 14.40 -6.73
N LEU A 182 26.64 14.33 -5.55
CA LEU A 182 27.52 15.35 -5.01
C LEU A 182 28.98 14.97 -5.17
N GLU A 183 29.79 15.94 -5.58
CA GLU A 183 31.26 15.82 -5.63
C GLU A 183 31.89 16.84 -4.70
N LYS A 184 32.79 16.38 -3.82
CA LYS A 184 33.51 17.23 -2.88
C LYS A 184 34.56 18.05 -3.63
N THR A 185 34.47 19.38 -3.52
CA THR A 185 35.43 20.31 -4.13
C THR A 185 36.31 21.03 -3.11
N GLY A 186 35.98 20.92 -1.82
CA GLY A 186 36.76 21.45 -0.72
C GLY A 186 36.18 21.08 0.64
N ASP A 187 36.74 21.64 1.72
CA ASP A 187 36.17 21.47 3.06
C ASP A 187 34.73 22.00 3.09
N LYS A 188 33.78 21.11 3.37
CA LYS A 188 32.34 21.41 3.42
C LYS A 188 31.77 22.07 2.15
N ARG A 189 32.45 21.92 1.01
CA ARG A 189 32.04 22.44 -0.30
C ARG A 189 31.87 21.31 -1.29
N TYR A 190 30.71 21.31 -1.93
CA TYR A 190 30.30 20.27 -2.86
C TYR A 190 29.68 20.91 -4.10
N ILE A 191 29.76 20.22 -5.23
CA ILE A 191 29.01 20.57 -6.43
C ILE A 191 28.02 19.46 -6.76
N VAL A 192 26.89 19.81 -7.37
CA VAL A 192 26.03 18.83 -8.03
C VAL A 192 26.72 18.39 -9.33
N LYS A 193 27.37 17.23 -9.27
CA LYS A 193 28.12 16.67 -10.40
C LYS A 193 27.20 16.14 -11.49
N SER A 194 26.12 15.49 -11.08
CA SER A 194 25.13 14.93 -12.00
C SER A 194 23.75 14.85 -11.34
N VAL A 195 22.71 14.81 -12.18
CA VAL A 195 21.32 14.64 -11.76
C VAL A 195 20.82 13.37 -12.42
N ASN A 196 20.23 12.47 -11.63
CA ASN A 196 19.63 11.23 -12.09
C ASN A 196 20.59 10.26 -12.80
N ASN A 197 21.87 10.24 -12.41
CA ASN A 197 22.81 9.24 -12.91
C ASN A 197 22.35 7.81 -12.56
N ASP A 198 22.30 6.93 -13.55
CA ASP A 198 21.76 5.57 -13.40
C ASP A 198 22.51 4.71 -12.37
N LEU A 199 23.84 4.84 -12.29
CA LEU A 199 24.65 4.09 -11.31
C LEU A 199 24.42 4.60 -9.89
N VAL A 200 24.33 5.92 -9.71
CA VAL A 200 24.04 6.55 -8.42
C VAL A 200 22.63 6.17 -7.95
N LYS A 201 21.64 6.26 -8.86
CA LYS A 201 20.27 5.81 -8.60
C LYS A 201 20.22 4.36 -8.19
N LYS A 202 20.87 3.46 -8.94
CA LYS A 202 20.92 2.02 -8.59
C LYS A 202 21.51 1.78 -7.20
N LYS A 203 22.62 2.44 -6.84
CA LYS A 203 23.23 2.32 -5.51
C LYS A 203 22.34 2.86 -4.40
N LEU A 204 21.77 4.04 -4.60
CA LEU A 204 20.82 4.62 -3.65
C LEU A 204 19.62 3.69 -3.47
N THR A 205 19.08 3.15 -4.56
CA THR A 205 17.99 2.19 -4.56
C THR A 205 18.35 0.90 -3.83
N GLU A 206 19.53 0.32 -4.03
CA GLU A 206 19.97 -0.87 -3.26
C GLU A 206 20.02 -0.59 -1.76
N PHE A 207 20.56 0.57 -1.36
CA PHE A 207 20.62 1.00 0.03
C PHE A 207 19.22 1.26 0.61
N GLU A 208 18.37 2.00 -0.11
CA GLU A 208 16.98 2.30 0.27
C GLU A 208 16.15 1.03 0.39
N ILE A 209 16.21 0.10 -0.56
CA ILE A 209 15.51 -1.19 -0.50
C ILE A 209 15.93 -2.00 0.72
N SER A 210 17.19 -1.89 1.16
CA SER A 210 17.67 -2.58 2.35
C SER A 210 17.24 -1.91 3.67
N SER A 211 16.87 -0.63 3.63
CA SER A 211 16.64 0.21 4.82
C SER A 211 15.18 0.64 5.01
N ILE A 212 14.40 0.72 3.93
CA ILE A 212 13.00 1.14 3.96
C ILE A 212 12.14 -0.07 4.33
N GLU A 213 11.52 0.01 5.51
CA GLU A 213 10.44 -0.90 5.88
C GLU A 213 9.19 -0.50 5.10
N ASN A 214 8.88 -1.24 4.02
CA ASN A 214 7.74 -0.97 3.15
C ASN A 214 6.47 -1.75 3.55
N HIS A 215 6.43 -2.26 4.78
CA HIS A 215 5.28 -2.93 5.37
C HIS A 215 4.92 -2.27 6.69
N CYS A 216 3.64 -1.93 6.88
CA CYS A 216 3.12 -1.38 8.11
C CYS A 216 2.04 -2.31 8.66
N PHE A 217 2.22 -2.81 9.87
CA PHE A 217 1.22 -3.63 10.55
C PHE A 217 0.57 -2.84 11.69
N ILE A 218 -0.76 -2.76 11.66
CA ILE A 218 -1.55 -1.98 12.62
C ILE A 218 -2.67 -2.87 13.15
N SER A 219 -2.69 -3.09 14.46
CA SER A 219 -3.80 -3.75 15.14
C SER A 219 -4.88 -2.73 15.46
N VAL A 220 -6.05 -2.86 14.83
CA VAL A 220 -7.19 -1.99 15.11
C VAL A 220 -7.71 -2.31 16.51
N ARG A 221 -8.10 -1.27 17.25
CA ARG A 221 -8.64 -1.40 18.60
C ARG A 221 -10.11 -1.02 18.64
N SER A 222 -10.85 -1.54 19.61
CA SER A 222 -12.30 -1.32 19.77
C SER A 222 -12.68 0.11 20.18
N ASP A 223 -11.73 0.90 20.67
CA ASP A 223 -11.93 2.29 21.11
C ASP A 223 -11.73 3.32 20.00
N TRP A 224 -11.44 2.88 18.77
CA TRP A 224 -11.25 3.75 17.62
C TRP A 224 -12.58 4.33 17.13
N THR A 225 -12.83 5.60 17.45
CA THR A 225 -14.08 6.29 17.11
C THR A 225 -13.96 7.33 15.99
N ASP A 226 -12.75 7.73 15.64
CA ASP A 226 -12.46 8.75 14.63
C ASP A 226 -11.12 8.48 13.93
N ASN A 227 -10.71 9.40 13.06
CA ASN A 227 -9.52 9.27 12.23
C ASN A 227 -8.19 9.54 12.97
N ASN A 228 -8.20 9.99 14.24
CA ASN A 228 -7.02 10.47 14.94
C ASN A 228 -5.96 9.36 15.13
N GLU A 229 -6.40 8.11 15.29
CA GLU A 229 -5.49 6.97 15.48
C GLU A 229 -4.68 6.64 14.23
N LEU A 230 -5.20 6.98 13.04
CA LEU A 230 -4.49 6.82 11.78
C LEU A 230 -3.83 8.10 11.30
N LEU A 231 -4.51 9.24 11.44
CA LEU A 231 -4.09 10.51 10.85
C LEU A 231 -3.47 11.49 11.86
N GLY A 232 -3.57 11.21 13.16
CA GLY A 232 -3.00 12.06 14.20
C GLY A 232 -3.89 13.24 14.59
N TYR A 233 -3.39 14.04 15.53
CA TYR A 233 -4.10 15.19 16.07
C TYR A 233 -3.13 16.23 16.64
N PHE A 234 -3.57 17.48 16.77
CA PHE A 234 -2.77 18.51 17.44
C PHE A 234 -2.85 18.41 18.96
N ASN A 235 -1.74 18.11 19.62
CA ASN A 235 -1.63 18.07 21.07
C ASN A 235 -1.40 19.48 21.64
N LEU A 236 -2.39 19.99 22.38
CA LEU A 236 -2.37 21.34 22.96
C LEU A 236 -1.33 21.54 24.06
N ILE A 237 -0.93 20.48 24.76
CA ILE A 237 0.03 20.54 25.87
C ILE A 237 1.45 20.68 25.31
N GLU A 238 1.81 19.81 24.37
CA GLU A 238 3.13 19.83 23.73
C GLU A 238 3.25 20.89 22.64
N LYS A 239 2.11 21.42 22.16
CA LYS A 239 1.97 22.32 21.01
C LYS A 239 2.59 21.72 19.74
N LYS A 240 2.37 20.42 19.55
CA LYS A 240 2.86 19.63 18.42
C LYS A 240 1.75 18.78 17.86
N TYR A 241 1.84 18.49 16.58
CA TYR A 241 1.02 17.47 15.95
C TYR A 241 1.55 16.08 16.31
N HIS A 242 0.68 15.23 16.86
CA HIS A 242 0.96 13.83 17.10
C HIS A 242 0.88 13.06 15.79
N VAL A 243 1.98 12.43 15.37
CA VAL A 243 2.04 11.64 14.13
C VAL A 243 2.03 10.15 14.47
N PRO A 244 0.93 9.43 14.25
CA PRO A 244 0.86 7.98 14.48
C PRO A 244 1.64 7.20 13.41
N SER A 245 1.87 5.91 13.68
CA SER A 245 2.65 5.04 12.79
C SER A 245 2.11 4.95 11.37
N PHE A 246 0.78 4.95 11.19
CA PHE A 246 0.16 4.97 9.87
C PHE A 246 0.51 6.24 9.09
N LEU A 247 0.29 7.42 9.69
CA LEU A 247 0.60 8.68 9.04
C LEU A 247 2.09 8.78 8.71
N GLU A 248 2.97 8.42 9.65
CA GLU A 248 4.42 8.40 9.40
C GLU A 248 4.77 7.51 8.19
N PHE A 249 4.17 6.32 8.12
CA PHE A 249 4.36 5.41 6.98
C PHE A 249 3.83 5.98 5.66
N VAL A 250 2.68 6.66 5.66
CA VAL A 250 2.14 7.37 4.49
C VAL A 250 3.09 8.47 4.01
N LEU A 251 3.67 9.25 4.93
CA LEU A 251 4.63 10.29 4.59
C LEU A 251 5.93 9.70 4.03
N THR A 252 6.40 8.58 4.59
CA THR A 252 7.54 7.83 4.05
C THR A 252 7.24 7.31 2.64
N ALA A 253 6.03 6.78 2.40
CA ALA A 253 5.61 6.33 1.07
C ALA A 253 5.56 7.47 0.04
N ARG A 254 5.10 8.66 0.44
CA ARG A 254 5.08 9.88 -0.41
C ARG A 254 6.49 10.32 -0.82
N ASN A 255 7.45 10.22 0.09
CA ASN A 255 8.85 10.55 -0.19
C ASN A 255 9.58 9.46 -1.01
N ASN A 256 8.94 8.31 -1.22
CA ASN A 256 9.50 7.16 -1.94
C ASN A 256 8.50 6.57 -2.96
N PRO A 257 8.03 7.39 -3.93
CA PRO A 257 6.97 7.00 -4.86
C PRO A 257 7.34 5.82 -5.77
N GLU A 258 8.62 5.51 -5.92
CA GLU A 258 9.12 4.42 -6.77
C GLU A 258 8.99 3.03 -6.15
N TYR A 259 8.76 2.93 -4.83
CA TYR A 259 8.60 1.66 -4.14
C TYR A 259 7.15 1.48 -3.70
N PRO A 260 6.60 0.25 -3.77
CA PRO A 260 5.27 -0.03 -3.23
C PRO A 260 5.31 -0.21 -1.71
N PHE A 261 4.32 0.35 -1.03
CA PHE A 261 4.14 0.32 0.42
C PHE A 261 2.84 -0.40 0.77
N PHE A 262 2.91 -1.35 1.70
CA PHE A 262 1.79 -2.23 2.07
C PHE A 262 1.39 -2.00 3.52
N VAL A 263 0.12 -1.66 3.75
CA VAL A 263 -0.46 -1.52 5.09
C VAL A 263 -1.37 -2.70 5.38
N ILE A 264 -1.28 -3.23 6.59
CA ILE A 264 -2.10 -4.31 7.11
C ILE A 264 -2.86 -3.77 8.31
N LEU A 265 -4.19 -3.68 8.18
CA LEU A 265 -5.11 -3.36 9.26
C LEU A 265 -5.68 -4.65 9.81
N ASP A 266 -5.12 -5.13 10.92
CA ASP A 266 -5.51 -6.39 11.53
C ASP A 266 -6.77 -6.21 12.39
N GLU A 267 -7.71 -7.17 12.29
CA GLU A 267 -9.04 -7.11 12.92
C GLU A 267 -9.77 -5.79 12.61
N MET A 268 -9.80 -5.43 11.33
CA MET A 268 -10.29 -4.14 10.85
C MET A 268 -11.72 -3.82 11.32
N ASN A 269 -12.56 -4.84 11.50
CA ASN A 269 -13.95 -4.78 11.94
C ASN A 269 -14.15 -4.69 13.47
N LEU A 270 -13.07 -4.68 14.26
CA LEU A 270 -13.16 -4.50 15.72
C LEU A 270 -13.70 -3.11 16.10
N SER A 271 -13.50 -2.14 15.22
CA SER A 271 -14.11 -0.81 15.26
C SER A 271 -14.88 -0.50 13.98
N LYS A 272 -15.76 0.50 14.04
CA LYS A 272 -16.53 0.94 12.87
C LYS A 272 -15.61 1.56 11.82
N VAL A 273 -15.32 0.80 10.78
CA VAL A 273 -14.39 1.19 9.70
C VAL A 273 -14.77 2.50 9.04
N GLU A 274 -16.05 2.75 8.82
CA GLU A 274 -16.51 4.02 8.25
C GLU A 274 -16.27 5.26 9.14
N HIS A 275 -15.80 5.11 10.38
CA HIS A 275 -15.45 6.24 11.23
C HIS A 275 -13.97 6.58 11.09
N TYR A 276 -13.10 5.67 11.52
CA TYR A 276 -11.66 5.92 11.56
C TYR A 276 -10.98 5.92 10.18
N PHE A 277 -11.57 5.23 9.20
CA PHE A 277 -11.00 5.08 7.86
C PHE A 277 -11.67 5.97 6.79
N SER A 278 -12.62 6.81 7.20
CA SER A 278 -13.49 7.61 6.32
C SER A 278 -12.74 8.52 5.34
N ASP A 279 -11.74 9.27 5.81
CA ASP A 279 -11.01 10.21 4.96
C ASP A 279 -10.14 9.51 3.91
N ILE A 280 -9.54 8.36 4.26
CA ILE A 280 -8.75 7.53 3.34
C ILE A 280 -9.66 6.95 2.26
N LEU A 281 -10.85 6.47 2.66
CA LEU A 281 -11.89 5.99 1.76
C LEU A 281 -12.44 7.10 0.84
N SER A 282 -12.53 8.33 1.32
CA SER A 282 -12.98 9.48 0.53
C SER A 282 -11.91 9.92 -0.48
N CYS A 283 -10.68 10.11 -0.01
CA CYS A 283 -9.54 10.52 -0.83
C CYS A 283 -9.27 9.51 -1.96
N SER A 284 -9.20 8.20 -1.63
CA SER A 284 -8.97 7.16 -2.64
C SER A 284 -10.06 7.07 -3.72
N GLU A 285 -11.30 7.43 -3.41
CA GLU A 285 -12.40 7.47 -4.38
C GLU A 285 -12.38 8.67 -5.31
N SER A 286 -11.75 9.78 -4.89
CA SER A 286 -11.67 11.00 -5.68
C SER A 286 -10.66 10.93 -6.83
N ARG A 287 -9.91 9.82 -6.93
CA ARG A 287 -8.88 9.60 -7.94
C ARG A 287 -9.48 9.60 -9.35
N ILE A 288 -9.01 10.51 -10.20
CA ILE A 288 -9.44 10.62 -11.60
C ILE A 288 -8.21 10.70 -12.50
N GLN A 289 -8.23 9.95 -13.59
CA GLN A 289 -7.23 10.08 -14.65
C GLN A 289 -7.52 11.31 -15.50
N THR A 290 -6.57 12.24 -15.56
CA THR A 290 -6.61 13.44 -16.41
C THR A 290 -5.49 13.38 -17.46
N ALA A 291 -5.44 14.38 -18.34
CA ALA A 291 -4.37 14.52 -19.33
C ALA A 291 -3.00 14.80 -18.68
N GLU A 292 -2.98 15.41 -17.49
CA GLU A 292 -1.78 15.80 -16.75
C GLU A 292 -1.30 14.74 -15.75
N GLY A 293 -2.09 13.68 -15.54
CA GLY A 293 -1.82 12.61 -14.58
C GLY A 293 -3.05 12.22 -13.77
N ILE A 294 -2.83 11.50 -12.68
CA ILE A 294 -3.89 11.15 -11.73
C ILE A 294 -4.01 12.28 -10.70
N THR A 295 -5.21 12.81 -10.51
CA THR A 295 -5.52 13.82 -9.48
C THR A 295 -6.41 13.23 -8.39
N GLN A 296 -6.33 13.74 -7.18
CA GLN A 296 -7.21 13.36 -6.06
C GLN A 296 -7.47 14.55 -5.12
N GLU A 297 -8.52 14.47 -4.31
CA GLU A 297 -8.79 15.40 -3.21
C GLU A 297 -7.82 15.17 -2.05
N SER A 298 -7.39 16.25 -1.39
CA SER A 298 -6.51 16.16 -0.22
C SER A 298 -7.28 15.92 1.07
N ILE A 299 -6.69 15.16 1.99
CA ILE A 299 -7.15 14.99 3.38
C ILE A 299 -6.66 16.19 4.20
N VAL A 300 -7.55 16.79 4.98
CA VAL A 300 -7.21 17.89 5.89
C VAL A 300 -6.81 17.32 7.25
N LEU A 301 -5.56 17.55 7.67
CA LEU A 301 -5.02 17.08 8.94
C LEU A 301 -5.22 18.09 10.08
N HIS A 302 -5.07 19.38 9.78
CA HIS A 302 -5.24 20.46 10.74
C HIS A 302 -5.66 21.76 10.05
N ASN A 303 -6.21 22.68 10.84
CA ASN A 303 -6.63 24.00 10.39
C ASN A 303 -5.66 25.06 10.91
N GLY A 304 -5.38 26.09 10.11
CA GLY A 304 -4.55 27.22 10.51
C GLY A 304 -3.35 27.42 9.61
N THR A 305 -2.15 27.35 10.17
CA THR A 305 -0.88 27.52 9.44
C THR A 305 -0.66 26.39 8.45
N ASP A 306 0.09 26.65 7.38
CA ASP A 306 0.38 25.63 6.36
C ASP A 306 1.20 24.45 6.91
N ARG A 307 1.97 24.67 7.98
CA ARG A 307 2.78 23.65 8.65
C ARG A 307 2.69 23.76 10.17
N LEU A 308 2.79 22.62 10.85
CA LEU A 308 2.92 22.50 12.31
C LEU A 308 4.12 21.63 12.67
N GLU A 309 4.79 21.91 13.79
CA GLU A 309 5.80 21.02 14.36
C GLU A 309 5.16 19.69 14.80
N THR A 310 5.90 18.60 14.69
CA THR A 310 5.42 17.27 15.12
C THR A 310 6.24 16.70 16.28
N ASP A 311 5.75 15.59 16.82
CA ASP A 311 6.47 14.69 17.72
C ASP A 311 7.21 13.54 17.03
N SER A 312 7.11 13.39 15.69
CA SER A 312 7.83 12.37 14.93
C SER A 312 9.34 12.61 14.92
N GLU A 313 10.11 11.52 14.98
CA GLU A 313 11.58 11.59 14.86
C GLU A 313 12.04 11.88 13.42
N ASN A 314 11.21 11.53 12.43
CA ASN A 314 11.55 11.55 11.01
C ASN A 314 10.97 12.79 10.30
N PHE A 315 9.80 13.25 10.72
CA PHE A 315 9.07 14.35 10.07
C PHE A 315 8.91 15.54 11.01
N GLU A 316 9.86 16.47 11.03
CA GLU A 316 9.84 17.60 11.98
C GLU A 316 8.61 18.52 11.85
N PHE A 317 8.05 18.61 10.64
CA PHE A 317 6.84 19.37 10.36
C PHE A 317 5.85 18.53 9.55
N ILE A 318 4.57 18.86 9.70
CA ILE A 318 3.47 18.27 8.94
C ILE A 318 2.65 19.37 8.26
N SER A 319 2.32 19.15 6.99
CA SER A 319 1.46 20.04 6.22
C SER A 319 0.01 19.99 6.72
N ASN A 320 -0.77 21.06 6.52
CA ASN A 320 -2.19 21.09 6.87
C ASN A 320 -3.05 20.11 6.09
N LYS A 321 -2.59 19.72 4.89
CA LYS A 321 -3.24 18.77 4.01
C LYS A 321 -2.25 17.77 3.46
N ILE A 322 -2.72 16.56 3.23
CA ILE A 322 -1.95 15.50 2.60
C ILE A 322 -2.78 14.79 1.53
N GLU A 323 -2.11 14.16 0.60
CA GLU A 323 -2.71 13.23 -0.34
C GLU A 323 -2.26 11.81 -0.02
N ILE A 324 -3.12 10.81 -0.30
CA ILE A 324 -2.72 9.41 -0.19
C ILE A 324 -1.84 9.04 -1.38
N PRO A 325 -0.60 8.62 -1.16
CA PRO A 325 0.30 8.33 -2.27
C PRO A 325 -0.20 7.11 -3.06
N PHE A 326 0.12 7.10 -4.35
CA PHE A 326 -0.45 6.10 -5.25
C PHE A 326 0.19 4.71 -5.07
N ASN A 327 1.43 4.66 -4.59
CA ASN A 327 2.16 3.44 -4.24
C ASN A 327 1.74 2.80 -2.90
N LEU A 328 0.66 3.27 -2.26
CA LEU A 328 0.13 2.72 -1.01
C LEU A 328 -0.99 1.70 -1.27
N PHE A 329 -0.82 0.49 -0.75
CA PHE A 329 -1.77 -0.62 -0.86
C PHE A 329 -2.21 -1.06 0.53
N ILE A 330 -3.52 -1.14 0.76
CA ILE A 330 -4.07 -1.41 2.09
C ILE A 330 -4.81 -2.75 2.08
N THR A 331 -4.52 -3.59 3.07
CA THR A 331 -5.22 -4.85 3.30
C THR A 331 -5.80 -4.88 4.70
N GLY A 332 -7.12 -4.98 4.80
CA GLY A 332 -7.82 -5.23 6.07
C GLY A 332 -8.05 -6.72 6.30
N THR A 333 -7.87 -7.22 7.52
CA THR A 333 -8.24 -8.60 7.88
C THR A 333 -9.44 -8.58 8.82
N VAL A 334 -10.30 -9.58 8.68
CA VAL A 334 -11.61 -9.64 9.34
C VAL A 334 -11.89 -11.06 9.79
N ASN A 335 -12.17 -11.23 11.07
CA ASN A 335 -12.75 -12.47 11.59
C ASN A 335 -14.29 -12.40 11.50
N ILE A 336 -14.89 -13.42 10.91
CA ILE A 336 -16.35 -13.54 10.74
C ILE A 336 -17.04 -13.97 12.06
N ASP A 337 -16.30 -14.63 12.95
CA ASP A 337 -16.87 -15.39 14.08
C ASP A 337 -17.11 -14.57 15.36
N GLU A 338 -16.69 -13.30 15.40
CA GLU A 338 -16.72 -12.47 16.62
C GLU A 338 -17.80 -11.38 16.60
N SER A 339 -18.19 -10.95 17.80
CA SER A 339 -19.07 -9.81 18.12
C SER A 339 -18.51 -8.47 17.64
N THR A 340 -18.37 -8.35 16.34
CA THR A 340 -17.70 -7.25 15.63
C THR A 340 -18.71 -6.47 14.81
N TYR A 341 -18.32 -5.29 14.35
CA TYR A 341 -19.22 -4.46 13.55
C TYR A 341 -19.31 -5.00 12.13
N SER A 342 -20.53 -5.20 11.64
CA SER A 342 -20.77 -5.49 10.22
C SER A 342 -20.29 -4.32 9.36
N PHE A 343 -19.70 -4.61 8.21
CA PHE A 343 -19.28 -3.55 7.29
C PHE A 343 -20.46 -2.80 6.70
N SER A 344 -20.37 -1.48 6.70
CA SER A 344 -21.31 -0.66 5.95
C SER A 344 -21.11 -0.87 4.43
N PRO A 345 -22.17 -0.77 3.61
CA PRO A 345 -22.05 -0.85 2.15
C PRO A 345 -21.05 0.16 1.56
N LYS A 346 -20.82 1.29 2.26
CA LYS A 346 -19.83 2.29 1.89
C LYS A 346 -18.41 1.72 1.90
N VAL A 347 -18.06 0.91 2.89
CA VAL A 347 -16.73 0.29 2.96
C VAL A 347 -16.60 -0.80 1.89
N LEU A 348 -17.63 -1.63 1.74
CA LEU A 348 -17.64 -2.74 0.78
C LEU A 348 -17.58 -2.28 -0.68
N ASP A 349 -18.24 -1.17 -1.03
CA ASP A 349 -18.16 -0.58 -2.38
C ASP A 349 -16.72 -0.10 -2.72
N ARG A 350 -15.88 0.12 -1.70
CA ARG A 350 -14.51 0.65 -1.85
C ARG A 350 -13.42 -0.41 -1.80
N ALA A 351 -13.74 -1.65 -1.47
CA ALA A 351 -12.78 -2.75 -1.34
C ALA A 351 -13.07 -3.89 -2.33
N ASN A 352 -12.07 -4.75 -2.56
CA ASN A 352 -12.31 -6.13 -2.99
C ASN A 352 -12.36 -7.03 -1.75
N VAL A 353 -13.41 -7.85 -1.60
CA VAL A 353 -13.55 -8.76 -0.45
C VAL A 353 -13.18 -10.19 -0.84
N ILE A 354 -12.11 -10.72 -0.27
CA ILE A 354 -11.66 -12.10 -0.50
C ILE A 354 -11.94 -12.93 0.74
N GLU A 355 -12.73 -13.99 0.59
CA GLU A 355 -13.10 -14.88 1.67
C GLU A 355 -12.16 -16.10 1.79
N PHE A 356 -11.89 -16.50 3.03
CA PHE A 356 -11.04 -17.62 3.43
C PHE A 356 -11.86 -18.63 4.22
N ASN A 357 -12.45 -19.58 3.49
CA ASN A 357 -13.35 -20.58 4.08
C ASN A 357 -12.76 -22.00 4.05
N ASP A 358 -11.77 -22.26 3.19
CA ASP A 358 -11.21 -23.59 2.98
C ASP A 358 -9.76 -23.65 3.51
N VAL A 359 -9.53 -24.46 4.56
CA VAL A 359 -8.19 -24.79 5.06
C VAL A 359 -7.81 -26.18 4.56
N ASP A 360 -6.79 -26.27 3.73
CA ASP A 360 -6.30 -27.55 3.24
C ASP A 360 -5.24 -28.16 4.17
N LEU A 361 -5.71 -28.96 5.14
CA LEU A 361 -4.84 -29.69 6.06
C LEU A 361 -4.07 -30.83 5.39
N LEU A 362 -4.49 -31.29 4.20
CA LEU A 362 -3.75 -32.32 3.45
C LEU A 362 -2.50 -31.72 2.81
N ALA A 363 -2.59 -30.49 2.29
CA ALA A 363 -1.44 -29.71 1.82
C ALA A 363 -0.41 -29.51 2.93
N TYR A 364 -0.89 -29.15 4.13
CA TYR A 364 -0.05 -28.91 5.30
C TYR A 364 0.72 -30.18 5.74
N GLY A 365 0.14 -31.36 5.53
CA GLY A 365 0.80 -32.65 5.77
C GLY A 365 1.90 -33.03 4.78
N GLY A 366 2.32 -32.12 3.89
CA GLY A 366 3.41 -32.34 2.94
C GLY A 366 3.02 -33.12 1.69
N LYS A 367 1.73 -33.31 1.41
CA LYS A 367 1.30 -33.76 0.08
C LYS A 367 1.44 -32.59 -0.89
N GLU A 368 2.20 -32.78 -1.97
CA GLU A 368 2.12 -31.89 -3.13
C GLU A 368 0.69 -31.98 -3.67
N ILE A 369 -0.09 -30.92 -3.42
CA ILE A 369 -1.34 -30.72 -4.14
C ILE A 369 -0.95 -30.19 -5.50
N GLU A 370 -1.26 -30.95 -6.55
CA GLU A 370 -1.22 -30.43 -7.91
C GLU A 370 -2.17 -29.22 -7.95
N ASP A 371 -1.61 -28.03 -8.15
CA ASP A 371 -2.41 -26.84 -8.38
C ASP A 371 -3.02 -26.94 -9.77
N THR A 372 -4.21 -27.55 -9.85
CA THR A 372 -4.93 -27.75 -11.11
C THR A 372 -5.64 -26.48 -11.58
N SER A 373 -5.49 -25.35 -10.88
CA SER A 373 -6.17 -24.11 -11.25
C SER A 373 -5.47 -23.44 -12.44
N SER A 374 -6.22 -23.23 -13.53
CA SER A 374 -5.75 -22.45 -14.68
C SER A 374 -5.58 -20.95 -14.35
N PHE A 375 -6.16 -20.50 -13.24
CA PHE A 375 -6.12 -19.11 -12.79
C PHE A 375 -4.84 -18.79 -12.01
N SER A 376 -3.69 -18.84 -12.67
CA SER A 376 -2.40 -18.56 -12.04
C SER A 376 -1.65 -17.47 -12.82
N LEU A 377 -1.04 -16.51 -12.11
CA LEU A 377 -0.16 -15.51 -12.71
C LEU A 377 0.85 -16.15 -13.66
N GLN A 378 1.01 -15.53 -14.83
CA GLN A 378 2.08 -15.81 -15.80
C GLN A 378 3.13 -14.69 -15.81
N LYS A 379 2.71 -13.48 -15.42
CA LYS A 379 3.59 -12.32 -15.21
C LYS A 379 3.21 -11.63 -13.89
N PHE A 380 4.21 -11.21 -13.12
CA PHE A 380 3.95 -10.49 -11.88
C PHE A 380 3.51 -9.03 -12.17
N PRO A 381 2.45 -8.51 -11.52
CA PRO A 381 2.04 -7.12 -11.71
C PRO A 381 3.10 -6.12 -11.22
N ASP A 382 3.24 -5.01 -11.93
CA ASP A 382 4.11 -3.91 -11.52
C ASP A 382 3.36 -3.00 -10.53
N PHE A 383 3.71 -3.07 -9.25
CA PHE A 383 3.11 -2.28 -8.18
C PHE A 383 3.68 -0.85 -8.07
N THR A 384 4.65 -0.49 -8.91
CA THR A 384 5.16 0.90 -9.00
C THR A 384 4.28 1.77 -9.90
N GLN A 385 3.48 1.15 -10.76
CA GLN A 385 2.57 1.83 -11.68
C GLN A 385 1.14 1.78 -11.15
N VAL A 386 0.50 2.95 -11.11
CA VAL A 386 -0.87 3.06 -10.63
C VAL A 386 -1.82 3.17 -11.79
N THR A 387 -2.81 2.28 -11.79
CA THR A 387 -3.89 2.28 -12.76
C THR A 387 -5.20 2.58 -12.06
N VAL A 388 -5.91 3.61 -12.53
CA VAL A 388 -7.21 3.99 -11.98
C VAL A 388 -8.33 3.37 -12.84
N PRO A 389 -9.36 2.76 -12.23
CA PRO A 389 -10.54 2.30 -12.95
C PRO A 389 -11.19 3.44 -13.74
N ALA A 390 -11.43 3.21 -15.03
CA ALA A 390 -11.97 4.22 -15.94
C ALA A 390 -12.87 3.60 -16.99
N LYS A 391 -13.76 4.43 -17.56
CA LYS A 391 -14.69 4.03 -18.64
C LYS A 391 -13.97 3.39 -19.83
N PHE A 392 -12.74 3.83 -20.11
CA PHE A 392 -11.87 3.25 -21.12
C PHE A 392 -11.77 1.72 -21.03
N TYR A 393 -11.54 1.16 -19.82
CA TYR A 393 -11.44 -0.29 -19.65
C TYR A 393 -12.76 -0.99 -19.90
N TYR A 394 -13.88 -0.37 -19.52
CA TYR A 394 -15.21 -0.91 -19.80
C TYR A 394 -15.49 -0.94 -21.31
N GLU A 395 -15.05 0.07 -22.06
CA GLU A 395 -15.20 0.12 -23.53
C GLU A 395 -14.40 -0.98 -24.24
N LEU A 396 -13.26 -1.41 -23.67
CA LEU A 396 -12.43 -2.52 -24.18
C LEU A 396 -13.03 -3.92 -23.94
N LEU A 397 -14.09 -4.06 -23.14
CA LEU A 397 -14.75 -5.35 -22.94
C LEU A 397 -15.46 -5.82 -24.22
N SER A 398 -15.59 -7.14 -24.40
CA SER A 398 -16.40 -7.70 -25.48
C SER A 398 -17.88 -7.39 -25.27
N ASP A 399 -18.66 -7.38 -26.36
CA ASP A 399 -20.10 -7.13 -26.28
C ASP A 399 -20.83 -8.19 -25.46
N GLU A 400 -20.34 -9.43 -25.45
CA GLU A 400 -20.86 -10.53 -24.62
C GLU A 400 -20.74 -10.21 -23.12
N ILE A 401 -19.56 -9.76 -22.67
CA ILE A 401 -19.32 -9.40 -21.26
C ILE A 401 -20.14 -8.16 -20.89
N LYS A 402 -20.21 -7.16 -21.78
CA LYS A 402 -21.04 -5.97 -21.56
C LYS A 402 -22.52 -6.34 -21.42
N SER A 403 -23.05 -7.20 -22.30
CA SER A 403 -24.43 -7.69 -22.20
C SER A 403 -24.66 -8.41 -20.89
N PHE A 404 -23.77 -9.35 -20.53
CA PHE A 404 -23.85 -10.08 -19.26
C PHE A 404 -23.94 -9.14 -18.04
N LEU A 405 -23.08 -8.11 -17.97
CA LEU A 405 -23.10 -7.14 -16.88
C LEU A 405 -24.38 -6.30 -16.87
N VAL A 406 -24.91 -5.92 -18.04
CA VAL A 406 -26.17 -5.17 -18.17
C VAL A 406 -27.35 -6.01 -17.70
N ASP A 407 -27.42 -7.27 -18.13
CA ASP A 407 -28.50 -8.20 -17.81
C ASP A 407 -28.51 -8.52 -16.30
N LEU A 408 -27.34 -8.82 -15.72
CA LEU A 408 -27.20 -9.00 -14.28
C LEU A 408 -27.61 -7.75 -13.50
N ASN A 409 -27.18 -6.57 -13.95
CA ASN A 409 -27.50 -5.32 -13.28
C ASN A 409 -29.00 -4.99 -13.38
N ALA A 410 -29.68 -5.38 -14.46
CA ALA A 410 -31.12 -5.22 -14.63
C ALA A 410 -31.92 -6.06 -13.63
N ILE A 411 -31.51 -7.32 -13.41
CA ILE A 411 -32.07 -8.20 -12.37
C ILE A 411 -31.94 -7.53 -11.00
N LEU A 412 -30.73 -7.12 -10.63
CA LEU A 412 -30.47 -6.47 -9.34
C LEU A 412 -31.20 -5.13 -9.21
N LYS A 413 -31.44 -4.40 -10.31
CA LYS A 413 -32.14 -3.11 -10.32
C LYS A 413 -33.60 -3.25 -9.88
N ASN A 414 -34.27 -4.34 -10.23
CA ASN A 414 -35.66 -4.60 -9.82
C ASN A 414 -35.82 -4.64 -8.29
N HIS A 415 -34.73 -4.93 -7.57
CA HIS A 415 -34.68 -5.03 -6.12
C HIS A 415 -33.88 -3.89 -5.46
N ASN A 416 -33.51 -2.83 -6.20
CA ASN A 416 -32.63 -1.75 -5.73
C ASN A 416 -31.22 -2.21 -5.27
N LEU A 417 -30.74 -3.34 -5.79
CA LEU A 417 -29.42 -3.93 -5.48
C LEU A 417 -28.39 -3.71 -6.59
N HIS A 418 -28.76 -2.98 -7.65
CA HIS A 418 -27.91 -2.67 -8.80
C HIS A 418 -26.60 -1.98 -8.39
N PHE A 419 -25.57 -2.15 -9.22
CA PHE A 419 -24.29 -1.48 -9.07
C PHE A 419 -24.13 -0.34 -10.07
N GLY A 420 -23.35 0.68 -9.68
CA GLY A 420 -23.09 1.86 -10.49
C GLY A 420 -21.88 1.71 -11.41
N TYR A 421 -21.57 2.78 -12.15
CA TYR A 421 -20.46 2.81 -13.11
C TYR A 421 -19.09 2.53 -12.48
N ARG A 422 -18.89 2.88 -11.20
CA ARG A 422 -17.63 2.62 -10.48
C ARG A 422 -17.33 1.12 -10.42
N VAL A 423 -18.29 0.33 -9.95
CA VAL A 423 -18.16 -1.14 -9.88
C VAL A 423 -17.92 -1.72 -11.27
N ALA A 424 -18.65 -1.24 -12.29
CA ALA A 424 -18.44 -1.69 -13.67
C ALA A 424 -17.00 -1.39 -14.18
N ASN A 425 -16.46 -0.20 -13.89
CA ASN A 425 -15.09 0.16 -14.26
C ASN A 425 -14.05 -0.65 -13.49
N GLU A 426 -14.30 -0.97 -12.22
CA GLU A 426 -13.41 -1.80 -11.39
C GLU A 426 -13.35 -3.25 -11.90
N ILE A 427 -14.52 -3.83 -12.22
CA ILE A 427 -14.60 -5.15 -12.86
C ILE A 427 -13.84 -5.13 -14.20
N ALA A 428 -14.04 -4.08 -15.01
CA ALA A 428 -13.38 -3.97 -16.30
C ALA A 428 -11.84 -3.87 -16.18
N LEU A 429 -11.34 -3.10 -15.22
CA LEU A 429 -9.90 -3.03 -14.94
C LEU A 429 -9.35 -4.37 -14.44
N TYR A 430 -10.08 -5.07 -13.56
CA TYR A 430 -9.69 -6.41 -13.10
C TYR A 430 -9.59 -7.41 -14.27
N LEU A 431 -10.56 -7.40 -15.19
CA LEU A 431 -10.53 -8.25 -16.39
C LEU A 431 -9.38 -7.85 -17.33
N HIS A 432 -9.11 -6.56 -17.49
CA HIS A 432 -7.94 -6.09 -18.25
C HIS A 432 -6.63 -6.59 -17.64
N ASN A 433 -6.48 -6.50 -16.32
CA ASN A 433 -5.31 -7.01 -15.61
C ASN A 433 -5.20 -8.54 -15.69
N THR A 434 -6.33 -9.25 -15.66
CA THR A 434 -6.38 -10.71 -15.90
C THR A 434 -5.81 -11.06 -17.26
N LYS A 435 -6.26 -10.38 -18.34
CA LYS A 435 -5.71 -10.56 -19.70
C LYS A 435 -4.21 -10.32 -19.75
N LYS A 436 -3.76 -9.24 -19.09
CA LYS A 436 -2.37 -8.79 -19.10
C LYS A 436 -1.41 -9.70 -18.33
N PHE A 437 -1.84 -10.26 -17.19
CA PHE A 437 -0.96 -10.96 -16.25
C PHE A 437 -1.18 -12.47 -16.17
N ILE A 438 -2.30 -12.97 -16.71
CA ILE A 438 -2.62 -14.41 -16.78
C ILE A 438 -2.75 -14.83 -18.23
N GLY A 439 -3.75 -14.32 -18.95
CA GLY A 439 -4.03 -14.69 -20.33
C GLY A 439 -5.44 -14.31 -20.79
N GLU A 440 -5.69 -14.42 -22.09
CA GLU A 440 -6.92 -13.95 -22.74
C GLU A 440 -7.95 -15.05 -23.04
N ASP A 441 -7.71 -16.27 -22.57
CA ASP A 441 -8.63 -17.40 -22.77
C ASP A 441 -10.02 -17.11 -22.16
N SER A 442 -11.08 -17.49 -22.87
CA SER A 442 -12.46 -17.25 -22.44
C SER A 442 -12.78 -17.90 -21.09
N THR A 443 -12.21 -19.08 -20.79
CA THR A 443 -12.38 -19.76 -19.52
C THR A 443 -11.76 -18.98 -18.36
N ILE A 444 -10.57 -18.40 -18.56
CA ILE A 444 -9.88 -17.56 -17.58
C ILE A 444 -10.67 -16.27 -17.32
N LEU A 445 -11.22 -15.67 -18.37
CA LEU A 445 -12.06 -14.48 -18.23
C LEU A 445 -13.36 -14.76 -17.49
N MET A 446 -14.01 -15.90 -17.75
CA MET A 446 -15.20 -16.31 -16.99
C MET A 446 -14.87 -16.57 -15.52
N GLN A 447 -13.72 -17.19 -15.22
CA GLN A 447 -13.22 -17.34 -13.84
C GLN A 447 -12.95 -15.98 -13.18
N ALA A 448 -12.38 -15.01 -13.89
CA ALA A 448 -12.19 -13.66 -13.37
C ALA A 448 -13.52 -12.94 -13.08
N ILE A 449 -14.54 -13.13 -13.93
CA ILE A 449 -15.89 -12.63 -13.67
C ILE A 449 -16.47 -13.30 -12.41
N ASP A 450 -16.37 -14.64 -12.31
CA ASP A 450 -16.80 -15.40 -11.12
C ASP A 450 -16.19 -14.83 -9.83
N TYR A 451 -14.88 -14.55 -9.85
CA TYR A 451 -14.19 -13.88 -8.76
C TYR A 451 -14.73 -12.48 -8.47
N GLN A 452 -14.96 -11.65 -9.49
CA GLN A 452 -15.44 -10.27 -9.30
C GLN A 452 -16.89 -10.19 -8.81
N LEU A 453 -17.73 -11.15 -9.18
CA LEU A 453 -19.09 -11.24 -8.65
C LEU A 453 -19.09 -11.40 -7.13
N ILE A 454 -18.27 -12.31 -6.61
CA ILE A 454 -18.14 -12.56 -5.16
C ILE A 454 -17.39 -11.43 -4.45
N GLN A 455 -16.36 -10.85 -5.07
CA GLN A 455 -15.51 -9.85 -4.42
C GLN A 455 -16.10 -8.43 -4.41
N LYS A 456 -16.95 -8.11 -5.39
CA LYS A 456 -17.35 -6.73 -5.68
C LYS A 456 -18.85 -6.53 -5.80
N VAL A 457 -19.57 -7.46 -6.43
CA VAL A 457 -21.00 -7.28 -6.71
C VAL A 457 -21.86 -7.71 -5.52
N PHE A 458 -21.61 -8.90 -4.99
CA PHE A 458 -22.45 -9.53 -3.99
C PHE A 458 -22.12 -9.33 -2.50
N PRO A 459 -20.93 -8.83 -2.06
CA PRO A 459 -20.65 -8.60 -0.63
C PRO A 459 -21.66 -7.70 0.10
N LYS A 460 -22.33 -6.83 -0.65
CA LYS A 460 -23.36 -5.91 -0.13
C LYS A 460 -24.73 -6.55 0.08
N LEU A 461 -24.94 -7.81 -0.32
CA LEU A 461 -26.21 -8.53 -0.18
C LEU A 461 -26.39 -9.00 1.26
N ASN A 462 -27.01 -8.16 2.09
CA ASN A 462 -27.31 -8.46 3.49
C ASN A 462 -28.75 -8.05 3.78
N GLY A 463 -29.54 -8.92 4.40
CA GLY A 463 -30.97 -8.66 4.57
C GLY A 463 -31.77 -9.85 5.09
N ASP A 464 -33.05 -9.59 5.31
CA ASP A 464 -34.02 -10.58 5.73
C ASP A 464 -34.57 -11.38 4.52
N TYR A 465 -35.36 -12.40 4.81
CA TYR A 465 -35.98 -13.24 3.78
C TYR A 465 -36.81 -12.43 2.77
N ALA A 466 -37.59 -11.45 3.25
CA ALA A 466 -38.49 -10.66 2.42
C ALA A 466 -37.74 -9.80 1.39
N THR A 467 -36.51 -9.39 1.71
CA THR A 467 -35.68 -8.54 0.84
C THR A 467 -34.75 -9.34 -0.07
N LEU A 468 -34.23 -10.49 0.38
CA LEU A 468 -33.18 -11.21 -0.34
C LEU A 468 -33.62 -12.45 -1.14
N GLU A 469 -34.77 -13.05 -0.83
CA GLU A 469 -35.13 -14.35 -1.42
C GLU A 469 -35.26 -14.30 -2.94
N GLU A 470 -36.15 -13.47 -3.47
CA GLU A 470 -36.35 -13.31 -4.92
C GLU A 470 -35.07 -12.84 -5.65
N PRO A 471 -34.34 -11.79 -5.22
CA PRO A 471 -33.12 -11.40 -5.93
C PRO A 471 -32.05 -12.49 -5.95
N LEU A 472 -31.85 -13.25 -4.86
CA LEU A 472 -30.92 -14.38 -4.87
C LEU A 472 -31.39 -15.47 -5.83
N ARG A 473 -32.69 -15.78 -5.84
CA ARG A 473 -33.27 -16.76 -6.74
C ARG A 473 -33.09 -16.36 -8.22
N GLU A 474 -33.46 -15.14 -8.59
CA GLU A 474 -33.31 -14.65 -9.98
C GLU A 474 -31.85 -14.68 -10.43
N VAL A 475 -30.91 -14.24 -9.59
CA VAL A 475 -29.47 -14.25 -9.90
C VAL A 475 -28.94 -15.67 -10.05
N ILE A 476 -29.31 -16.61 -9.17
CA ILE A 476 -28.87 -18.01 -9.26
C ILE A 476 -29.35 -18.64 -10.58
N LEU A 477 -30.61 -18.44 -10.94
CA LEU A 477 -31.18 -18.97 -12.18
C LEU A 477 -30.54 -18.35 -13.42
N PHE A 478 -30.32 -17.02 -13.41
CA PHE A 478 -29.63 -16.32 -14.50
C PHE A 478 -28.19 -16.83 -14.70
N LEU A 479 -27.42 -16.95 -13.62
CA LEU A 479 -26.01 -17.37 -13.70
C LEU A 479 -25.84 -18.87 -14.02
N SER A 480 -26.83 -19.70 -13.69
CA SER A 480 -26.81 -21.13 -14.00
C SER A 480 -27.37 -21.46 -15.39
N GLY A 481 -28.28 -20.64 -15.91
CA GLY A 481 -29.06 -20.95 -17.10
C GLY A 481 -30.14 -22.01 -16.89
N ASP A 482 -30.39 -22.41 -15.64
CA ASP A 482 -31.42 -23.38 -15.26
C ASP A 482 -32.76 -22.69 -14.95
N SER A 483 -33.84 -23.47 -14.95
CA SER A 483 -35.18 -22.99 -14.57
C SER A 483 -35.50 -23.16 -13.09
N GLU A 484 -34.78 -24.04 -12.37
CA GLU A 484 -35.02 -24.35 -10.96
C GLU A 484 -33.70 -24.50 -10.17
N ILE A 485 -33.63 -23.92 -8.97
CA ILE A 485 -32.44 -23.93 -8.11
C ILE A 485 -32.02 -25.36 -7.71
N SER A 486 -32.97 -26.28 -7.59
CA SER A 486 -32.75 -27.71 -7.29
C SER A 486 -31.85 -28.40 -8.30
N ASN A 487 -31.90 -28.00 -9.58
CA ASN A 487 -31.15 -28.61 -10.68
C ASN A 487 -29.75 -28.01 -10.84
N VAL A 488 -29.51 -26.85 -10.22
CA VAL A 488 -28.26 -26.11 -10.39
C VAL A 488 -27.08 -26.85 -9.76
N GLU A 489 -26.17 -27.32 -10.59
CA GLU A 489 -24.88 -27.89 -10.18
C GLU A 489 -23.75 -26.87 -10.41
N ALA A 490 -23.19 -26.31 -9.34
CA ALA A 490 -22.19 -25.24 -9.41
C ALA A 490 -21.02 -25.56 -10.35
N GLN A 491 -20.50 -26.79 -10.31
CA GLN A 491 -19.34 -27.21 -11.12
C GLN A 491 -19.62 -27.29 -12.63
N LYS A 492 -20.89 -27.29 -13.05
CA LYS A 492 -21.29 -27.33 -14.46
C LYS A 492 -21.54 -25.93 -15.04
N THR A 493 -21.46 -24.87 -14.23
CA THR A 493 -21.68 -23.49 -14.68
C THR A 493 -20.35 -22.80 -14.98
N ASN A 494 -20.43 -21.65 -15.65
CA ASN A 494 -19.28 -20.77 -15.85
C ASN A 494 -18.84 -20.04 -14.56
N PHE A 495 -19.66 -20.10 -13.50
CA PHE A 495 -19.49 -19.34 -12.26
C PHE A 495 -19.59 -20.26 -11.02
N PRO A 496 -18.73 -21.29 -10.92
CA PRO A 496 -18.86 -22.31 -9.88
C PRO A 496 -18.74 -21.75 -8.47
N ASN A 497 -17.85 -20.78 -8.23
CA ASN A 497 -17.65 -20.21 -6.90
C ASN A 497 -18.86 -19.36 -6.50
N THR A 498 -19.34 -18.52 -7.43
CA THR A 498 -20.49 -17.64 -7.19
C THR A 498 -21.74 -18.46 -6.90
N ILE A 499 -22.04 -19.45 -7.74
CA ILE A 499 -23.21 -20.31 -7.55
C ILE A 499 -23.12 -21.07 -6.22
N LYS A 500 -21.95 -21.63 -5.87
CA LYS A 500 -21.76 -22.32 -4.58
C LYS A 500 -22.07 -21.38 -3.41
N LYS A 501 -21.53 -20.16 -3.41
CA LYS A 501 -21.75 -19.17 -2.34
C LYS A 501 -23.21 -18.70 -2.30
N LEU A 502 -23.80 -18.31 -3.42
CA LEU A 502 -25.20 -17.86 -3.48
C LEU A 502 -26.18 -18.96 -3.03
N LYS A 503 -25.96 -20.23 -3.40
CA LYS A 503 -26.79 -21.34 -2.91
C LYS A 503 -26.67 -21.53 -1.40
N ASN A 504 -25.47 -21.38 -0.84
CA ASN A 504 -25.27 -21.45 0.62
C ASN A 504 -26.02 -20.32 1.33
N ILE A 505 -25.94 -19.10 0.82
CA ILE A 505 -26.66 -17.93 1.36
C ILE A 505 -28.17 -18.14 1.26
N TYR A 506 -28.67 -18.56 0.09
CA TYR A 506 -30.09 -18.84 -0.12
C TYR A 506 -30.60 -19.90 0.87
N SER A 507 -29.86 -20.99 1.07
CA SER A 507 -30.21 -22.02 2.07
C SER A 507 -30.21 -21.49 3.50
N LYS A 508 -29.24 -20.64 3.86
CA LYS A 508 -29.15 -20.02 5.19
C LYS A 508 -30.33 -19.06 5.43
N LEU A 509 -30.67 -18.26 4.41
CA LEU A 509 -31.80 -17.34 4.43
C LEU A 509 -33.12 -18.08 4.69
N SER A 510 -33.37 -19.19 3.99
CA SER A 510 -34.58 -20.01 4.22
C SER A 510 -34.65 -20.63 5.61
N LYS A 511 -33.49 -20.92 6.24
CA LYS A 511 -33.44 -21.56 7.56
C LYS A 511 -33.52 -20.57 8.72
N THR A 512 -32.91 -19.40 8.59
CA THR A 512 -32.69 -18.45 9.69
C THR A 512 -33.46 -17.15 9.54
N GLY A 513 -34.05 -16.89 8.36
CA GLY A 513 -34.80 -15.67 8.06
C GLY A 513 -33.94 -14.44 7.77
N TYR A 514 -32.61 -14.55 7.91
CA TYR A 514 -31.65 -13.49 7.63
C TYR A 514 -30.39 -14.10 7.02
N ALA A 515 -29.73 -13.38 6.10
CA ALA A 515 -28.43 -13.79 5.61
C ALA A 515 -27.56 -12.57 5.30
N SER A 516 -26.26 -12.75 5.49
CA SER A 516 -25.22 -11.81 5.10
C SER A 516 -24.25 -12.52 4.17
N PHE A 517 -23.76 -11.82 3.13
CA PHE A 517 -22.84 -12.39 2.16
C PHE A 517 -21.48 -12.67 2.78
N ILE A 518 -21.00 -11.81 3.68
CA ILE A 518 -19.64 -11.87 4.28
C ILE A 518 -19.60 -12.84 5.47
N GLU A 519 -20.64 -13.66 5.66
CA GLU A 519 -20.72 -14.70 6.70
C GLU A 519 -20.39 -16.12 6.22
#